data_AF-A0A321LQM6-F1
#
_entry.id   AF-A0A321LQM6-F1
#
_cell.length_a   1.000
_cell.length_b   1.000
_cell.length_c   1.000
_cell.angle_alpha   90.00
_cell.angle_beta   90.00
_cell.angle_gamma   90.00
#
_symmetry.space_group_name_H-M   'P 1'
#
loop_
_entity.id
_entity.type
_entity.pdbx_description
1 polymer ?
#
loop_
_entity_poly.entity_id
_entity_poly.type
_entity_poly.pdbx_seq_one_letter_code
_entity_poly.pdbx_strand_id
1 'polypeptide(L)'
;MRAYDGIRAERGNEVNLDAPGFLEQARQLLANNIPLEIRLTGGTMRPSIQDGDMVTVEPINDETIQTGDIILYHSIRDTAVIHRVVRVEKSSAERRVVTRADAAVQMDIPVPLHRILGKVKRVRRAGESLKMTGPSSPRNRLQAWLKRLKFW
;
A
#
# COMPACT_ATOMS: atom_id res chain seq x y z
N MET A 1 24.67 30.86 11.39
CA MET A 1 24.85 30.96 9.93
C MET A 1 25.13 29.55 9.42
N ARG A 2 24.31 29.11 8.45
CA ARG A 2 24.15 27.79 7.82
C ARG A 2 25.30 26.76 7.88
N ALA A 3 24.94 25.51 8.16
CA ALA A 3 25.56 24.31 7.60
C ALA A 3 24.60 23.10 7.67
N TYR A 4 23.44 23.20 7.00
CA TYR A 4 22.72 22.01 6.52
C TYR A 4 22.65 22.14 5.01
N ASP A 5 23.80 21.91 4.38
CA ASP A 5 23.91 21.82 2.94
C ASP A 5 23.70 20.36 2.55
N GLY A 6 22.63 20.13 1.78
CA GLY A 6 22.59 19.00 0.84
C GLY A 6 22.18 17.63 1.37
N ILE A 7 20.96 17.48 1.90
CA ILE A 7 20.22 16.23 1.62
C ILE A 7 19.39 16.51 0.36
N ARG A 8 20.06 16.38 -0.79
CA ARG A 8 19.37 16.22 -2.07
C ARG A 8 18.79 14.81 -2.06
N ALA A 9 17.47 14.70 -1.99
CA ALA A 9 16.76 13.44 -2.12
C ALA A 9 16.93 12.92 -3.57
N GLU A 10 18.02 12.21 -3.84
CA GLU A 10 18.14 11.38 -5.03
C GLU A 10 17.39 10.06 -4.83
N ARG A 11 16.53 9.72 -5.80
CA ARG A 11 15.98 8.39 -6.13
C ARG A 11 15.37 7.60 -4.97
N GLY A 12 14.05 7.42 -5.00
CA GLY A 12 13.35 6.47 -4.12
C GLY A 12 14.05 5.11 -4.17
N ASN A 13 14.63 4.72 -3.04
CA ASN A 13 15.38 3.47 -2.91
C ASN A 13 14.48 2.31 -3.36
N GLU A 14 15.07 1.35 -4.07
CA GLU A 14 14.42 0.07 -4.33
C GLU A 14 14.36 -0.68 -3.00
N VAL A 15 13.22 -0.59 -2.34
CA VAL A 15 13.04 -1.20 -1.03
C VAL A 15 12.14 -2.41 -1.20
N ASN A 16 12.75 -3.58 -1.10
CA ASN A 16 12.02 -4.82 -0.95
C ASN A 16 11.31 -4.81 0.41
N LEU A 17 10.01 -5.10 0.45
CA LEU A 17 9.24 -5.16 1.70
C LEU A 17 9.80 -6.22 2.67
N ASP A 18 10.48 -7.23 2.13
CA ASP A 18 11.15 -8.29 2.89
C ASP A 18 12.58 -7.93 3.32
N ALA A 19 13.08 -6.74 2.98
CA ALA A 19 14.42 -6.31 3.37
C ALA A 19 14.54 -6.27 4.91
N PRO A 20 15.63 -6.82 5.49
CA PRO A 20 15.85 -6.75 6.93
C PRO A 20 15.78 -5.31 7.45
N GLY A 21 14.92 -5.07 8.44
CA GLY A 21 14.75 -3.76 9.07
C GLY A 21 13.78 -2.80 8.38
N PHE A 22 13.25 -3.13 7.19
CA PHE A 22 12.30 -2.24 6.50
C PHE A 22 11.03 -2.01 7.31
N LEU A 23 10.47 -3.05 7.92
CA LEU A 23 9.27 -2.95 8.74
C LEU A 23 9.45 -1.91 9.86
N GLU A 24 10.58 -1.97 10.55
CA GLU A 24 10.89 -1.06 11.66
C GLU A 24 11.11 0.37 11.16
N GLN A 25 11.83 0.54 10.04
CA GLN A 25 12.00 1.85 9.41
C GLN A 25 10.67 2.46 8.97
N ALA A 26 9.81 1.69 8.31
CA ALA A 26 8.49 2.13 7.87
C ALA A 26 7.62 2.53 9.06
N ARG A 27 7.63 1.72 10.13
CA ARG A 27 6.93 2.01 11.39
C ARG A 27 7.41 3.33 11.99
N GLN A 28 8.73 3.55 12.07
CA GLN A 28 9.31 4.77 12.61
C GLN A 28 8.94 6.00 11.79
N LEU A 29 9.06 5.94 10.46
CA LEU A 29 8.75 7.09 9.59
C LEU A 29 7.26 7.45 9.68
N LEU A 30 6.37 6.47 9.55
CA LEU A 30 4.94 6.70 9.55
C LEU A 30 4.42 7.14 10.92
N ALA A 31 4.98 6.62 12.02
CA ALA A 31 4.68 7.09 13.37
C ALA A 31 5.11 8.55 13.61
N ASN A 32 6.14 9.02 12.91
CA ASN A 32 6.60 10.42 12.95
C ASN A 32 5.91 11.32 11.91
N ASN A 33 4.81 10.86 11.32
CA ASN A 33 4.06 11.57 10.27
C ASN A 33 4.85 11.86 8.99
N ILE A 34 5.87 11.06 8.70
CA ILE A 34 6.68 11.19 7.50
C ILE A 34 6.15 10.19 6.46
N PRO A 35 5.64 10.65 5.30
CA PRO A 35 5.23 9.77 4.22
C PRO A 35 6.40 8.93 3.71
N LEU A 36 6.10 7.68 3.37
CA LEU A 36 7.08 6.73 2.85
C LEU A 36 6.92 6.61 1.33
N GLU A 37 7.99 6.89 0.58
CA GLU A 37 8.07 6.58 -0.86
C GLU A 37 8.88 5.29 -1.06
N ILE A 38 8.29 4.29 -1.70
CA ILE A 38 8.92 2.99 -1.95
C ILE A 38 8.66 2.55 -3.39
N ARG A 39 9.71 2.06 -4.04
CA ARG A 39 9.59 1.36 -5.33
C ARG A 39 9.20 -0.08 -5.05
N LEU A 40 8.01 -0.48 -5.51
CA LEU A 40 7.55 -1.85 -5.35
C LEU A 40 8.04 -2.73 -6.49
N THR A 41 8.51 -3.91 -6.14
CA THR A 41 8.91 -4.95 -7.09
C THR A 41 7.94 -6.12 -7.00
N GLY A 42 7.83 -6.89 -8.08
CA GLY A 42 6.93 -8.03 -8.19
C GLY A 42 5.54 -7.71 -8.76
N GLY A 43 4.65 -8.71 -8.69
CA GLY A 43 3.37 -8.69 -9.41
C GLY A 43 2.13 -8.94 -8.55
N THR A 44 2.27 -9.05 -7.23
CA THR A 44 1.17 -9.48 -6.33
C THR A 44 0.02 -8.49 -6.28
N MET A 45 0.31 -7.20 -6.48
CA MET A 45 -0.67 -6.11 -6.47
C MET A 45 -1.15 -5.68 -7.87
N ARG A 46 -0.86 -6.47 -8.91
CA ARG A 46 -1.40 -6.21 -10.25
C ARG A 46 -2.92 -6.40 -10.26
N PRO A 47 -3.70 -5.56 -10.97
CA PRO A 47 -3.25 -4.51 -11.90
C PRO A 47 -3.01 -3.13 -11.25
N SER A 48 -3.34 -2.95 -9.98
CA SER A 48 -3.37 -1.63 -9.34
C SER A 48 -1.99 -1.04 -9.12
N ILE A 49 -1.05 -1.89 -8.72
CA ILE A 49 0.37 -1.57 -8.60
C ILE A 49 1.12 -2.58 -9.47
N GLN A 50 2.01 -2.07 -10.32
CA GLN A 50 2.85 -2.85 -11.21
C GLN A 50 4.29 -2.86 -10.71
N ASP A 51 5.05 -3.80 -11.25
CA ASP A 51 6.47 -3.92 -11.00
C ASP A 51 7.18 -2.61 -11.41
N GLY A 52 7.98 -2.06 -10.50
CA GLY A 52 8.70 -0.81 -10.68
C GLY A 52 7.88 0.47 -10.41
N ASP A 53 6.60 0.36 -10.04
CA ASP A 53 5.82 1.52 -9.62
C ASP A 53 6.39 2.11 -8.31
N MET A 54 6.40 3.44 -8.21
CA MET A 54 6.71 4.15 -6.97
C MET A 54 5.41 4.42 -6.22
N VAL A 55 5.29 3.95 -4.98
CA VAL A 55 4.10 4.21 -4.16
C VAL A 55 4.41 5.15 -3.02
N THR A 56 3.48 6.06 -2.74
CA THR A 56 3.51 6.91 -1.56
C THR A 56 2.53 6.36 -0.54
N VAL A 57 3.05 5.96 0.61
CA VAL A 57 2.29 5.54 1.79
C VAL A 57 2.24 6.70 2.77
N GLU A 58 1.03 7.10 3.16
CA GLU A 58 0.81 8.14 4.17
C GLU A 58 0.39 7.52 5.51
N PRO A 59 0.70 8.18 6.65
CA PRO A 59 0.21 7.79 7.97
C PRO A 59 -1.33 7.77 8.01
N ILE A 60 -1.92 6.89 8.85
CA ILE A 60 -3.39 6.74 8.99
C ILE A 60 -3.93 7.59 10.15
N ASN A 61 -3.45 8.83 10.32
CA ASN A 61 -3.92 9.67 11.43
C ASN A 61 -5.39 10.01 11.25
N ASP A 62 -6.23 9.57 12.19
CA ASP A 62 -7.69 9.78 12.24
C ASP A 62 -8.47 9.31 10.99
N GLU A 63 -7.80 8.63 10.05
CA GLU A 63 -8.40 8.25 8.79
C GLU A 63 -9.15 6.93 8.94
N THR A 64 -10.39 6.92 8.45
CA THR A 64 -11.19 5.70 8.46
C THR A 64 -10.71 4.77 7.36
N ILE A 65 -10.19 3.60 7.74
CA ILE A 65 -9.93 2.51 6.79
C ILE A 65 -11.24 1.95 6.26
N GLN A 66 -11.31 1.81 4.94
CA GLN A 66 -12.49 1.38 4.19
C GLN A 66 -12.17 0.24 3.23
N THR A 67 -13.19 -0.51 2.84
CA THR A 67 -13.08 -1.50 1.76
C THR A 67 -12.61 -0.83 0.47
N GLY A 68 -11.61 -1.42 -0.16
CA GLY A 68 -10.97 -0.90 -1.37
C GLY A 68 -9.66 -0.17 -1.11
N ASP A 69 -9.37 0.24 0.13
CA ASP A 69 -8.10 0.86 0.47
C ASP A 69 -6.93 -0.11 0.27
N ILE A 70 -5.77 0.39 -0.16
CA ILE A 70 -4.52 -0.37 -0.15
C ILE A 70 -3.71 0.11 1.04
N ILE A 71 -3.29 -0.81 1.90
CA ILE A 71 -2.63 -0.49 3.17
C ILE A 71 -1.29 -1.19 3.29
N LEU A 72 -0.34 -0.54 3.97
CA LEU A 72 0.89 -1.14 4.49
C LEU A 72 0.64 -1.56 5.94
N TYR A 73 0.92 -2.82 6.28
CA TYR A 73 0.71 -3.35 7.63
C TYR A 73 1.82 -4.32 8.05
N HIS A 74 1.93 -4.49 9.38
CA HIS A 74 2.79 -5.47 10.03
C HIS A 74 2.09 -6.82 10.10
N SER A 75 2.58 -7.80 9.33
CA SER A 75 2.02 -9.15 9.29
C SER A 75 2.30 -9.94 10.57
N ILE A 76 1.58 -11.04 10.76
CA ILE A 76 1.85 -11.98 11.87
C ILE A 76 3.19 -12.72 11.73
N ARG A 77 3.84 -12.64 10.56
CA ARG A 77 5.15 -13.25 10.27
C ARG A 77 6.29 -12.24 10.45
N ASP A 78 6.02 -11.10 11.09
CA ASP A 78 6.96 -10.00 11.32
C ASP A 78 7.57 -9.41 10.05
N THR A 79 6.77 -9.34 8.99
CA THR A 79 7.11 -8.68 7.72
C THR A 79 6.17 -7.53 7.40
N ALA A 80 6.64 -6.60 6.57
CA ALA A 80 5.81 -5.54 6.02
C ALA A 80 5.04 -6.06 4.80
N VAL A 81 3.74 -5.80 4.72
CA VAL A 81 2.89 -6.28 3.62
C VAL A 81 2.01 -5.15 3.10
N ILE A 82 1.86 -5.06 1.77
CA ILE A 82 0.96 -4.13 1.11
C ILE A 82 -0.12 -4.89 0.38
N HIS A 83 -1.36 -4.83 0.86
CA HIS A 83 -2.51 -5.50 0.24
C HIS A 83 -3.76 -4.60 0.27
N ARG A 84 -4.76 -4.98 -0.51
CA ARG A 84 -6.06 -4.29 -0.54
C ARG A 84 -6.97 -4.79 0.56
N VAL A 85 -7.60 -3.88 1.29
CA VAL A 85 -8.71 -4.16 2.19
C VAL A 85 -9.90 -4.62 1.37
N VAL A 86 -10.30 -5.89 1.52
CA VAL A 86 -11.47 -6.45 0.84
C VAL A 86 -12.71 -6.46 1.74
N ARG A 87 -12.51 -6.36 3.06
CA ARG A 87 -13.60 -6.33 4.05
C ARG A 87 -13.12 -5.64 5.33
N VAL A 88 -14.01 -4.84 5.94
CA VAL A 88 -13.81 -4.28 7.27
C VAL A 88 -14.76 -4.98 8.22
N GLU A 89 -14.22 -5.61 9.26
CA GLU A 89 -14.97 -6.29 10.30
C GLU A 89 -15.04 -5.39 11.53
N LYS A 90 -16.25 -5.14 12.03
CA LYS A 90 -16.47 -4.40 13.26
C LYS A 90 -17.11 -5.34 14.28
N SER A 91 -16.37 -5.67 15.33
CA SER A 91 -16.91 -6.34 16.51
C SER A 91 -17.07 -5.34 17.66
N SER A 92 -17.75 -5.75 18.73
CA SER A 92 -17.86 -4.95 19.96
C SER A 92 -16.52 -4.73 20.66
N ALA A 93 -15.54 -5.63 20.47
CA ALA A 93 -14.25 -5.60 21.14
C ALA A 93 -13.14 -4.95 20.31
N GLU A 94 -13.09 -5.19 19.00
CA GLU A 94 -12.03 -4.70 18.12
C GLU A 94 -12.50 -4.57 16.67
N ARG A 95 -11.91 -3.63 15.93
CA ARG A 95 -12.10 -3.49 14.49
C ARG A 95 -10.91 -4.11 13.77
N ARG A 96 -11.20 -4.91 12.74
CA ARG A 96 -10.22 -5.66 11.95
C ARG A 96 -10.48 -5.48 10.47
N VAL A 97 -9.48 -5.73 9.66
CA VAL A 97 -9.59 -5.71 8.19
C VAL A 97 -9.14 -7.03 7.63
N VAL A 98 -9.87 -7.52 6.63
CA VAL A 98 -9.41 -8.63 5.81
C VAL A 98 -8.78 -8.04 4.56
N THR A 99 -7.54 -8.45 4.31
CA THR A 99 -6.77 -7.98 3.17
C THR A 99 -6.63 -9.08 2.12
N ARG A 100 -6.24 -8.68 0.92
CA ARG A 100 -5.86 -9.58 -0.16
C ARG A 100 -4.93 -8.87 -1.14
N ALA A 101 -3.92 -9.58 -1.64
CA ALA A 101 -3.21 -9.11 -2.83
C ALA A 101 -4.16 -9.04 -4.03
N ASP A 102 -4.03 -8.05 -4.92
CA ASP A 102 -4.97 -7.90 -6.05
C ASP A 102 -4.91 -9.08 -7.04
N ALA A 103 -3.74 -9.69 -7.19
CA ALA A 103 -3.55 -10.86 -8.04
C ALA A 103 -3.83 -12.20 -7.32
N ALA A 104 -4.05 -12.18 -5.99
CA ALA A 104 -4.28 -13.39 -5.21
C ALA A 104 -5.76 -13.82 -5.23
N VAL A 105 -5.99 -15.13 -5.19
CA VAL A 105 -7.34 -15.72 -5.05
C VAL A 105 -7.75 -15.74 -3.57
N GLN A 106 -6.85 -16.19 -2.71
CA GLN A 106 -7.08 -16.39 -1.28
C GLN A 106 -6.96 -15.09 -0.49
N MET A 107 -7.87 -14.88 0.47
CA MET A 107 -7.81 -13.76 1.42
C MET A 107 -6.80 -14.03 2.53
N ASP A 108 -6.22 -12.97 3.07
CA ASP A 108 -5.33 -13.06 4.23
C ASP A 108 -6.12 -13.26 5.53
N ILE A 109 -5.38 -13.56 6.59
CA ILE A 109 -5.90 -13.59 7.96
C ILE A 109 -6.30 -12.16 8.37
N PRO A 110 -7.41 -11.96 9.12
CA PRO A 110 -7.81 -10.64 9.60
C PRO A 110 -6.70 -9.92 10.37
N VAL A 111 -6.45 -8.67 9.97
CA VAL A 111 -5.43 -7.78 10.53
C VAL A 111 -6.09 -6.76 11.47
N PRO A 112 -5.68 -6.69 12.75
CA PRO A 112 -6.09 -5.63 13.66
C PRO A 112 -5.66 -4.24 13.17
N LEU A 113 -6.48 -3.21 13.42
CA LEU A 113 -6.15 -1.84 12.99
C LEU A 113 -4.84 -1.32 13.55
N HIS A 114 -4.44 -1.70 14.76
CA HIS A 114 -3.19 -1.28 15.38
C HIS A 114 -1.93 -1.83 14.69
N ARG A 115 -2.06 -2.84 13.81
CA ARG A 115 -0.95 -3.35 13.00
C ARG A 115 -0.84 -2.66 11.64
N ILE A 116 -1.78 -1.79 11.30
CA ILE A 116 -1.73 -1.02 10.05
C ILE A 116 -0.79 0.17 10.26
N LEU A 117 0.21 0.30 9.39
CA LEU A 117 1.24 1.32 9.49
C LEU A 117 0.89 2.57 8.68
N GLY A 118 0.30 2.36 7.49
CA GLY A 118 0.00 3.45 6.57
C GLY A 118 -0.92 3.04 5.42
N LYS A 119 -1.39 4.03 4.66
CA LYS A 119 -2.28 3.84 3.51
C LYS A 119 -1.61 4.34 2.24
N VAL A 120 -1.72 3.56 1.16
CA VAL A 120 -1.23 3.97 -0.15
C VAL A 120 -2.15 5.04 -0.72
N LYS A 121 -1.60 6.21 -1.03
CA LYS A 121 -2.34 7.38 -1.54
C LYS A 121 -2.02 7.70 -2.99
N ARG A 122 -0.83 7.32 -3.43
CA ARG A 122 -0.32 7.63 -4.76
C ARG A 122 0.48 6.47 -5.29
N VAL A 123 0.33 6.21 -6.59
CA VAL A 123 1.14 5.28 -7.36
C VAL A 123 1.68 6.08 -8.55
N ARG A 124 2.99 6.12 -8.76
CA ARG A 124 3.61 6.69 -9.95
C ARG A 124 4.09 5.57 -10.86
N ARG A 125 3.59 5.55 -12.10
CA ARG A 125 3.94 4.57 -13.14
C ARG A 125 4.54 5.31 -14.33
N ALA A 126 5.76 4.93 -14.73
CA ALA A 126 6.46 5.56 -15.86
C ALA A 126 6.46 7.11 -15.82
N GLY A 127 6.50 7.70 -14.61
CA GLY A 127 6.47 9.15 -14.40
C GLY A 127 5.07 9.76 -14.23
N GLU A 128 4.00 9.03 -14.53
CA GLU A 128 2.62 9.50 -14.37
C GLU A 128 2.07 9.18 -12.97
N SER A 129 1.45 10.16 -12.31
CA SER A 129 0.89 10.01 -10.97
C SER A 129 -0.58 9.58 -11.01
N LEU A 130 -0.86 8.37 -10.51
CA LEU A 130 -2.20 7.86 -10.25
C LEU A 130 -2.57 8.13 -8.79
N LYS A 131 -3.58 8.98 -8.56
CA LYS A 131 -4.16 9.14 -7.21
C LYS A 131 -5.03 7.93 -6.89
N MET A 132 -4.76 7.27 -5.78
CA MET A 132 -5.61 6.21 -5.26
C MET A 132 -6.78 6.89 -4.54
N THR A 133 -7.87 7.12 -5.26
CA THR A 133 -9.14 7.54 -4.66
C THR A 133 -9.90 6.29 -4.21
N GLY A 134 -10.54 6.37 -3.04
CA GLY A 134 -11.46 5.33 -2.53
C GLY A 134 -12.57 5.00 -3.53
N PRO A 135 -13.38 3.97 -3.21
CA PRO A 135 -13.79 2.91 -4.12
C PRO A 135 -14.10 3.39 -5.55
N SER A 136 -13.30 2.89 -6.50
CA SER A 136 -13.64 2.99 -7.91
C SER A 136 -14.92 2.20 -8.19
N SER A 137 -15.88 2.88 -8.81
CA SER A 137 -17.17 2.37 -9.28
C SER A 137 -17.06 0.95 -9.88
N PRO A 138 -18.07 0.07 -9.71
CA PRO A 138 -18.14 -1.24 -10.34
C PRO A 138 -17.82 -1.23 -11.85
N ARG A 139 -18.00 -0.09 -12.53
CA ARG A 139 -17.67 0.12 -13.94
C ARG A 139 -16.19 -0.04 -14.28
N ASN A 140 -15.25 0.22 -13.35
CA ASN A 140 -13.82 0.01 -13.61
C ASN A 140 -13.41 -1.47 -13.60
N ARG A 141 -14.22 -2.35 -12.96
CA ARG A 141 -13.98 -3.81 -13.00
C ARG A 141 -14.24 -4.37 -14.40
N LEU A 142 -15.23 -3.84 -15.11
CA LEU A 142 -15.57 -4.31 -16.45
C LEU A 142 -14.57 -3.84 -17.51
N GLN A 143 -14.03 -2.62 -17.40
CA GLN A 143 -13.01 -2.15 -18.34
C GLN A 143 -11.68 -2.92 -18.21
N ALA A 144 -11.28 -3.26 -16.98
CA ALA A 144 -10.12 -4.12 -16.76
C ALA A 144 -10.35 -5.56 -17.28
N TRP A 145 -11.58 -6.06 -17.21
CA TRP A 145 -11.97 -7.37 -17.74
C TRP A 145 -12.06 -7.38 -19.29
N LEU A 146 -12.60 -6.32 -19.90
CA LEU A 146 -12.73 -6.18 -21.36
C LEU A 146 -11.40 -5.97 -22.07
N LYS A 147 -10.42 -5.31 -21.44
CA LYS A 147 -9.05 -5.22 -21.98
C LYS A 147 -8.32 -6.57 -21.99
N ARG A 148 -8.84 -7.58 -21.27
CA ARG A 148 -8.30 -8.94 -21.20
C ARG A 148 -8.79 -9.87 -22.31
N LEU A 149 -9.72 -9.42 -23.15
CA LEU A 149 -10.25 -10.16 -24.31
C LEU A 149 -9.71 -9.69 -25.67
N LYS A 150 -8.87 -8.63 -25.71
CA LYS A 150 -8.31 -8.07 -26.95
C LYS A 150 -6.82 -8.38 -27.19
N PHE A 151 -6.22 -9.23 -26.36
CA PHE A 151 -4.87 -9.77 -26.55
C PHE A 151 -4.85 -11.26 -26.17
N TRP A 152 -5.65 -12.04 -26.89
CA TRP A 152 -5.36 -13.41 -27.32
C TRP A 152 -6.03 -13.60 -28.67
#